data_AF-A0A2P7ZUP7-F1
#
_entry.id   AF-A0A2P7ZUP7-F1
#
_cell.length_a   1.000
_cell.length_b   1.000
_cell.length_c   1.000
_cell.angle_alpha   90.00
_cell.angle_beta   90.00
_cell.angle_gamma   90.00
#
_symmetry.space_group_name_H-M   'P 1'
#
loop_
_entity.id
_entity.type
_entity.pdbx_description
1 polymer ?
#
loop_
_entity_poly.entity_id
_entity_poly.type
_entity_poly.pdbx_seq_one_letter_code
_entity_poly.pdbx_strand_id
1 'polypeptide(L)'
;MPLGEGMSIFAFGDAPLPKTEDLFLHLPSIDEARQLLKTYFDFAFPTHRFLHQPTVEIWLEEFYKDKSSPAIRPGARERFAIVLLVLAHATLYLPNRSTDGRVASDSANLYAASENQLSRETGGVRLSAVQARLAQCFYLLAQSRVNQCWNLFGTTTRLALAIGIHRKQQDVSHQSDTAAMIDQECRRRTLWAAYSLDNYLGAQLGRPRALHDRDIDQDLPLCVDDYLLTSNSFGSPNPQTGAGQSVMLAPIYHAKLSRIMSTILTKQYGVTRLNWDEQVSLTVDHLKLISDWRCNITDFLDAQWSTLGIMKHPFQRQCTVLNLASCYTIILTTRPLLLYGKRSLQSSSAEKHGHARESMRACLDAAVRIIKIVHNLCSKSKMYEAFWFTYYYTFTALMVLYVFIIEHRSEAEEDWQTHLAQADACSSALSKTVPSSSFAARYGVVLEELRIEASRRLALGDQSQAHTRLGPVDASNHARDTRRADGAVNHEEQQYSGLQHSFSEFPFALQDQDFDVVSPSSFLAGVSGWQDIDTLLNPVLDLGTADWSMTWPQHPGPPMT
;
A
#
# COMPACT_ATOMS: atom_id res chain seq x y z
N MET A 1 -6.05 -27.55 2.89
CA MET A 1 -6.37 -27.85 1.48
C MET A 1 -5.11 -27.57 0.69
N PRO A 2 -4.63 -28.51 -0.13
CA PRO A 2 -3.53 -28.25 -1.05
C PRO A 2 -3.96 -27.11 -1.99
N LEU A 3 -3.00 -26.26 -2.40
CA LEU A 3 -3.22 -25.22 -3.40
C LEU A 3 -3.73 -25.89 -4.68
N GLY A 4 -4.98 -25.62 -5.08
CA GLY A 4 -5.40 -25.88 -6.45
C GLY A 4 -4.58 -24.97 -7.37
N GLU A 5 -4.05 -25.52 -8.45
CA GLU A 5 -3.38 -24.74 -9.51
C GLU A 5 -4.26 -23.53 -9.88
N GLY A 6 -3.76 -22.31 -9.67
CA GLY A 6 -4.43 -21.05 -10.05
C GLY A 6 -5.05 -20.20 -8.94
N MET A 7 -5.07 -20.62 -7.65
CA MET A 7 -5.60 -19.76 -6.58
C MET A 7 -4.55 -18.75 -6.07
N SER A 8 -4.79 -17.43 -6.24
CA SER A 8 -3.86 -16.43 -5.72
C SER A 8 -3.90 -16.29 -4.19
N ILE A 9 -2.76 -15.90 -3.62
CA ILE A 9 -2.58 -15.58 -2.20
C ILE A 9 -3.50 -14.43 -1.69
N PHE A 10 -4.08 -13.65 -2.59
CA PHE A 10 -5.04 -12.57 -2.30
C PHE A 10 -6.50 -13.04 -2.38
N ALA A 11 -6.76 -14.24 -2.91
CA ALA A 11 -8.07 -14.89 -2.84
C ALA A 11 -8.38 -15.47 -1.45
N PHE A 12 -7.38 -15.54 -0.56
CA PHE A 12 -7.58 -15.92 0.83
C PHE A 12 -8.21 -14.78 1.62
N GLY A 13 -9.29 -15.11 2.34
CA GLY A 13 -10.03 -14.16 3.17
C GLY A 13 -9.16 -13.42 4.18
N ASP A 14 -9.70 -12.30 4.65
CA ASP A 14 -9.06 -11.50 5.70
C ASP A 14 -8.95 -12.32 7.00
N ALA A 15 -7.86 -12.17 7.76
CA ALA A 15 -7.77 -12.77 9.10
C ALA A 15 -8.98 -12.32 9.95
N PRO A 16 -9.56 -13.11 10.86
CA PRO A 16 -10.70 -12.66 11.68
C PRO A 16 -10.29 -11.57 12.67
N LEU A 17 -11.19 -10.63 13.02
CA LEU A 17 -10.89 -9.67 14.10
C LEU A 17 -10.75 -10.47 15.40
N PRO A 18 -9.97 -10.01 16.38
CA PRO A 18 -10.07 -10.55 17.73
C PRO A 18 -11.54 -10.64 18.11
N LYS A 19 -12.00 -11.81 18.55
CA LYS A 19 -13.38 -11.99 18.98
C LYS A 19 -13.59 -11.07 20.16
N THR A 20 -14.37 -10.02 19.97
CA THR A 20 -14.82 -9.15 21.05
C THR A 20 -15.88 -9.93 21.80
N GLU A 21 -15.58 -10.37 23.03
CA GLU A 21 -16.63 -10.88 23.91
C GLU A 21 -17.61 -9.73 24.20
N ASP A 22 -18.92 -9.99 24.28
CA ASP A 22 -19.98 -9.00 24.56
C ASP A 22 -19.87 -8.37 25.99
N LEU A 23 -18.70 -8.44 26.62
CA LEU A 23 -18.41 -7.93 27.94
C LEU A 23 -17.98 -6.45 27.85
N PHE A 24 -18.78 -5.61 28.49
CA PHE A 24 -18.55 -4.20 28.83
C PHE A 24 -17.44 -3.47 28.06
N LEU A 25 -17.84 -2.63 27.09
CA LEU A 25 -16.93 -1.68 26.43
C LEU A 25 -16.21 -0.83 27.48
N HIS A 26 -14.92 -1.10 27.66
CA HIS A 26 -14.07 -0.29 28.53
C HIS A 26 -13.66 0.99 27.78
N LEU A 27 -14.37 2.08 28.03
CA LEU A 27 -13.99 3.38 27.47
C LEU A 27 -12.78 3.96 28.22
N PRO A 28 -11.80 4.55 27.52
CA PRO A 28 -10.72 5.28 28.19
C PRO A 28 -11.28 6.45 29.00
N SER A 29 -10.54 6.94 29.98
CA SER A 29 -10.88 8.19 30.67
C SER A 29 -10.98 9.35 29.66
N ILE A 30 -11.69 10.43 30.02
CA ILE A 30 -11.83 11.58 29.12
C ILE A 30 -10.46 12.20 28.77
N ASP A 31 -9.52 12.20 29.72
CA ASP A 31 -8.19 12.78 29.49
C ASP A 31 -7.34 11.90 28.56
N GLU A 32 -7.39 10.58 28.73
CA GLU A 32 -6.80 9.63 27.78
C GLU A 32 -7.43 9.76 26.39
N ALA A 33 -8.75 9.90 26.31
CA ALA A 33 -9.46 10.07 25.05
C ALA A 33 -9.08 11.36 24.31
N ARG A 34 -8.88 12.47 25.03
CA ARG A 34 -8.36 13.73 24.47
C ARG A 34 -6.94 13.54 23.91
N GLN A 35 -6.09 12.79 24.62
CA GLN A 35 -4.74 12.51 24.16
C GLN A 35 -4.69 11.58 22.94
N LEU A 36 -5.59 10.59 22.88
CA LEU A 36 -5.81 9.76 21.70
C LEU A 36 -6.32 10.58 20.51
N LEU A 37 -7.30 11.46 20.71
CA LEU A 37 -7.79 12.37 19.66
C LEU A 37 -6.66 13.24 19.11
N LYS A 38 -5.81 13.81 19.97
CA LYS A 38 -4.62 14.56 19.54
C LYS A 38 -3.66 13.69 18.73
N THR A 39 -3.43 12.45 19.15
CA THR A 39 -2.59 11.48 18.41
C THR A 39 -3.16 11.16 17.02
N TYR A 40 -4.48 11.03 16.91
CA TYR A 40 -5.15 10.83 15.63
C TYR A 40 -4.86 11.97 14.65
N PHE A 41 -5.10 13.21 15.07
CA PHE A 41 -4.93 14.39 14.21
C PHE A 41 -3.46 14.78 14.00
N ASP A 42 -2.56 14.54 14.96
CA ASP A 42 -1.15 14.93 14.81
C ASP A 42 -0.32 13.88 14.04
N PHE A 43 -0.73 12.60 14.04
CA PHE A 43 0.13 11.51 13.59
C PHE A 43 -0.54 10.45 12.70
N ALA A 44 -1.71 9.92 13.10
CA ALA A 44 -2.33 8.77 12.44
C ALA A 44 -2.74 9.06 10.97
N PHE A 45 -3.32 10.23 10.72
CA PHE A 45 -3.86 10.63 9.42
C PHE A 45 -3.14 11.85 8.84
N PRO A 46 -1.92 11.68 8.28
CA PRO A 46 -1.15 12.79 7.77
C PRO A 46 -1.76 13.42 6.51
N THR A 47 -2.25 12.60 5.57
CA THR A 47 -2.71 13.07 4.24
C THR A 47 -4.20 12.83 3.97
N HIS A 48 -4.87 11.93 4.68
CA HIS A 48 -6.32 11.68 4.52
C HIS A 48 -7.11 12.41 5.63
N ARG A 49 -6.98 13.74 5.69
CA ARG A 49 -7.59 14.58 6.74
C ARG A 49 -9.03 14.96 6.40
N PHE A 50 -9.97 14.02 6.49
CA PHE A 50 -11.37 14.26 6.12
C PHE A 50 -12.28 14.76 7.25
N LEU A 51 -11.78 14.75 8.49
CA LEU A 51 -12.48 15.26 9.68
C LEU A 51 -11.98 16.66 10.05
N HIS A 52 -12.87 17.47 10.60
CA HIS A 52 -12.54 18.77 11.18
C HIS A 52 -12.29 18.61 12.69
N GLN A 53 -11.08 18.90 13.15
CA GLN A 53 -10.65 18.56 14.51
C GLN A 53 -11.52 19.21 15.61
N PRO A 54 -11.78 20.53 15.60
CA PRO A 54 -12.63 21.15 16.62
C PRO A 54 -14.03 20.55 16.70
N THR A 55 -14.59 20.12 15.57
CA THR A 55 -15.91 19.47 15.54
C THR A 55 -15.89 18.11 16.22
N VAL A 56 -14.84 17.31 16.01
CA VAL A 56 -14.70 16.00 16.66
C VAL A 56 -14.41 16.14 18.15
N GLU A 57 -13.66 17.19 18.57
CA GLU A 57 -13.45 17.52 19.98
C GLU A 57 -14.79 17.80 20.69
N ILE A 58 -15.68 18.57 20.06
CA ILE A 58 -17.04 18.80 20.58
C ILE A 58 -17.80 17.47 20.71
N TRP A 59 -17.77 16.61 19.68
CA TRP A 59 -18.45 15.31 19.72
C TRP A 59 -17.88 14.38 20.79
N LEU A 60 -16.58 14.45 21.07
CA LEU A 60 -15.95 13.71 22.16
C LEU A 60 -16.53 14.16 23.52
N GLU A 61 -16.60 15.46 23.77
CA GLU A 61 -17.19 15.98 25.01
C GLU A 61 -18.67 15.62 25.15
N GLU A 62 -19.44 15.66 24.05
CA GLU A 62 -20.84 15.21 24.02
C GLU A 62 -20.95 13.72 24.35
N PHE A 63 -20.11 12.88 23.73
CA PHE A 63 -20.08 11.43 23.94
C PHE A 63 -19.82 11.05 25.40
N TYR A 64 -18.91 11.76 26.08
CA TYR A 64 -18.59 11.50 27.48
C TYR A 64 -19.59 12.08 28.48
N LYS A 65 -20.37 13.09 28.10
CA LYS A 65 -21.48 13.62 28.91
C LYS A 65 -22.72 12.73 28.83
N ASP A 66 -22.98 12.14 27.68
CA ASP A 66 -24.22 11.41 27.38
C ASP A 66 -24.13 9.89 27.65
N LYS A 67 -23.20 9.46 28.52
CA LYS A 67 -22.90 8.05 28.82
C LYS A 67 -24.14 7.22 29.23
N SER A 68 -25.19 7.87 29.72
CA SER A 68 -26.35 7.23 30.34
C SER A 68 -27.55 7.07 29.39
N SER A 69 -27.62 7.82 28.30
CA SER A 69 -28.66 7.67 27.27
C SER A 69 -28.32 8.58 26.09
N PRO A 70 -27.86 8.06 24.93
CA PRO A 70 -27.63 8.92 23.78
C PRO A 70 -28.93 9.66 23.48
N ALA A 71 -28.95 10.98 23.64
CA ALA A 71 -30.07 11.79 23.25
C ALA A 71 -30.44 11.38 21.82
N ILE A 72 -31.73 11.10 21.57
CA ILE A 72 -32.26 10.70 20.26
C ILE A 72 -32.20 11.94 19.35
N ARG A 73 -30.98 12.37 19.02
CA ARG A 73 -30.67 13.47 18.13
C ARG A 73 -30.28 12.85 16.80
N PRO A 74 -30.91 13.28 15.69
CA PRO A 74 -30.52 12.80 14.37
C PRO A 74 -29.02 13.02 14.13
N GLY A 75 -28.29 11.98 13.73
CA GLY A 75 -26.84 12.05 13.51
C GLY A 75 -25.96 11.71 14.72
N ALA A 76 -26.51 11.52 15.93
CA ALA A 76 -25.71 11.27 17.12
C ALA A 76 -24.95 9.93 17.06
N ARG A 77 -25.57 8.89 16.50
CA ARG A 77 -24.96 7.55 16.35
C ARG A 77 -23.71 7.62 15.49
N GLU A 78 -23.80 8.32 14.36
CA GLU A 78 -22.72 8.47 13.39
C GLU A 78 -21.57 9.31 13.97
N ARG A 79 -21.88 10.36 14.73
CA ARG A 79 -20.87 11.16 15.44
C ARG A 79 -20.14 10.34 16.50
N PHE A 80 -20.87 9.54 17.28
CA PHE A 80 -20.28 8.66 18.29
C PHE A 80 -19.47 7.54 17.66
N ALA A 81 -19.90 7.00 16.51
CA ALA A 81 -19.09 6.08 15.72
C ALA A 81 -17.77 6.72 15.28
N ILE A 82 -17.78 7.98 14.81
CA ILE A 82 -16.54 8.72 14.46
C ILE A 82 -15.62 8.85 15.68
N VAL A 83 -16.15 9.24 16.85
CA VAL A 83 -15.35 9.35 18.07
C VAL A 83 -14.70 8.00 18.41
N LEU A 84 -15.47 6.92 18.45
CA LEU A 84 -14.97 5.57 18.72
C LEU A 84 -13.90 5.14 17.70
N LEU A 85 -14.07 5.45 16.42
CA LEU A 85 -13.10 5.13 15.37
C LEU A 85 -11.82 5.96 15.47
N VAL A 86 -11.93 7.24 15.82
CA VAL A 86 -10.78 8.12 16.08
C VAL A 86 -9.94 7.56 17.23
N LEU A 87 -10.59 7.14 18.32
CA LEU A 87 -9.92 6.51 19.46
C LEU A 87 -9.31 5.16 19.06
N ALA A 88 -10.06 4.29 18.38
CA ALA A 88 -9.58 3.00 17.91
C ALA A 88 -8.32 3.17 17.04
N HIS A 89 -8.35 4.07 16.06
CA HIS A 89 -7.18 4.38 15.23
C HIS A 89 -6.00 4.86 16.06
N ALA A 90 -6.21 5.84 16.95
CA ALA A 90 -5.13 6.40 17.76
C ALA A 90 -4.42 5.35 18.62
N THR A 91 -5.16 4.37 19.16
CA THR A 91 -4.56 3.28 19.96
C THR A 91 -3.56 2.43 19.17
N LEU A 92 -3.71 2.35 17.83
CA LEU A 92 -2.77 1.63 16.96
C LEU A 92 -1.41 2.30 16.81
N TYR A 93 -1.30 3.56 17.24
CA TYR A 93 -0.06 4.35 17.20
C TYR A 93 0.55 4.59 18.57
N LEU A 94 0.03 3.96 19.62
CA LEU A 94 0.65 3.99 20.93
C LEU A 94 1.93 3.13 20.96
N PRO A 95 2.98 3.55 21.68
CA PRO A 95 4.17 2.73 21.91
C PRO A 95 3.79 1.39 22.60
N ASN A 96 4.50 0.30 22.29
CA ASN A 96 4.41 -1.01 22.97
C ASN A 96 3.12 -1.85 22.73
N ARG A 97 2.37 -1.62 21.65
CA ARG A 97 1.22 -2.49 21.25
C ARG A 97 1.60 -3.98 21.19
N SER A 98 2.81 -4.32 20.77
CA SER A 98 3.28 -5.69 20.58
C SER A 98 3.49 -6.47 21.88
N THR A 99 3.68 -5.79 23.02
CA THR A 99 3.89 -6.45 24.32
C THR A 99 2.63 -6.52 25.18
N ASP A 100 1.63 -5.68 24.90
CA ASP A 100 0.40 -5.60 25.69
C ASP A 100 -0.83 -5.95 24.84
N GLY A 101 -1.19 -7.23 24.83
CA GLY A 101 -2.35 -7.76 24.10
C GLY A 101 -3.69 -7.07 24.47
N ARG A 102 -3.73 -6.31 25.57
CA ARG A 102 -4.88 -5.48 25.96
C ARG A 102 -5.12 -4.33 24.99
N VAL A 103 -4.07 -3.65 24.51
CA VAL A 103 -4.22 -2.49 23.60
C VAL A 103 -4.83 -2.91 22.26
N ALA A 104 -4.45 -4.08 21.74
CA ALA A 104 -5.04 -4.64 20.52
C ALA A 104 -6.52 -5.01 20.71
N SER A 105 -6.87 -5.52 21.90
CA SER A 105 -8.26 -5.81 22.30
C SER A 105 -9.08 -4.54 22.41
N ASP A 106 -8.56 -3.50 23.07
CA ASP A 106 -9.26 -2.23 23.27
C ASP A 106 -9.57 -1.53 21.94
N SER A 107 -8.61 -1.50 21.01
CA SER A 107 -8.83 -0.98 19.66
C SER A 107 -9.95 -1.72 18.93
N ALA A 108 -9.95 -3.05 18.98
CA ALA A 108 -10.97 -3.88 18.34
C ALA A 108 -12.35 -3.70 18.97
N ASN A 109 -12.42 -3.58 20.30
CA ASN A 109 -13.64 -3.31 21.05
C ASN A 109 -14.24 -1.94 20.70
N LEU A 110 -13.41 -0.89 20.59
CA LEU A 110 -13.84 0.44 20.14
C LEU A 110 -14.37 0.41 18.70
N TYR A 111 -13.71 -0.33 17.80
CA TYR A 111 -14.18 -0.54 16.43
C TYR A 111 -15.54 -1.27 16.40
N ALA A 112 -15.69 -2.38 17.13
CA ALA A 112 -16.94 -3.12 17.21
C ALA A 112 -18.08 -2.27 17.80
N ALA A 113 -17.79 -1.44 18.81
CA ALA A 113 -18.74 -0.48 19.35
C ALA A 113 -19.17 0.56 18.28
N SER A 114 -18.26 1.01 17.43
CA SER A 114 -18.59 1.92 16.31
C SER A 114 -19.53 1.26 15.29
N GLU A 115 -19.31 -0.04 14.99
CA GLU A 115 -20.21 -0.82 14.13
C GLU A 115 -21.61 -0.93 14.73
N ASN A 116 -21.72 -1.14 16.05
CA ASN A 116 -23.01 -1.16 16.74
C ASN A 116 -23.73 0.20 16.68
N GLN A 117 -23.02 1.32 16.72
CA GLN A 117 -23.64 2.63 16.54
C GLN A 117 -24.21 2.79 15.12
N LEU A 118 -23.43 2.44 14.09
CA LEU A 118 -23.83 2.60 12.69
C LEU A 118 -24.94 1.63 12.27
N SER A 119 -24.99 0.41 12.83
CA SER A 119 -26.08 -0.54 12.53
C SER A 119 -27.44 -0.09 13.06
N ARG A 120 -27.44 0.86 14.00
CA ARG A 120 -28.63 1.44 14.65
C ARG A 120 -28.89 2.89 14.21
N GLU A 121 -28.20 3.36 13.18
CA GLU A 121 -28.45 4.68 12.61
C GLU A 121 -29.85 4.74 11.98
N THR A 122 -30.49 5.91 12.01
CA THR A 122 -31.85 6.10 11.47
C THR A 122 -31.95 7.43 10.73
N GLY A 123 -32.88 7.52 9.79
CA GLY A 123 -33.11 8.72 8.98
C GLY A 123 -32.31 8.72 7.68
N GLY A 124 -32.27 9.88 7.02
CA GLY A 124 -31.54 10.06 5.76
C GLY A 124 -30.03 10.05 5.95
N VAL A 125 -29.30 9.66 4.88
CA VAL A 125 -27.83 9.59 4.87
C VAL A 125 -27.22 10.97 5.15
N ARG A 126 -26.26 11.01 6.07
CA ARG A 126 -25.54 12.22 6.49
C ARG A 126 -24.06 12.13 6.13
N LEU A 127 -23.39 13.28 6.06
CA LEU A 127 -21.94 13.33 5.87
C LEU A 127 -21.19 12.54 6.95
N SER A 128 -21.63 12.63 8.21
CA SER A 128 -21.07 11.86 9.33
C SER A 128 -21.16 10.36 9.11
N ALA A 129 -22.22 9.85 8.48
CA ALA A 129 -22.38 8.43 8.16
C ALA A 129 -21.33 7.96 7.14
N VAL A 130 -21.04 8.81 6.15
CA VAL A 130 -20.00 8.57 5.13
C VAL A 130 -18.60 8.65 5.75
N GLN A 131 -18.34 9.68 6.57
CA GLN A 131 -17.06 9.86 7.26
C GLN A 131 -16.76 8.72 8.24
N ALA A 132 -17.77 8.24 8.98
CA ALA A 132 -17.63 7.09 9.88
C ALA A 132 -17.23 5.84 9.10
N ARG A 133 -17.93 5.51 8.02
CA ARG A 133 -17.61 4.33 7.20
C ARG A 133 -16.28 4.47 6.46
N LEU A 134 -15.89 5.67 6.05
CA LEU A 134 -14.56 5.94 5.50
C LEU A 134 -13.47 5.70 6.56
N ALA A 135 -13.70 6.13 7.82
CA ALA A 135 -12.79 5.84 8.93
C ALA A 135 -12.71 4.33 9.24
N GLN A 136 -13.82 3.59 9.13
CA GLN A 136 -13.84 2.12 9.21
C GLN A 136 -12.99 1.48 8.11
N CYS A 137 -13.10 1.94 6.85
CA CYS A 137 -12.26 1.45 5.75
C CYS A 137 -10.77 1.61 6.09
N PHE A 138 -10.34 2.79 6.55
CA PHE A 138 -8.94 2.98 6.96
C PHE A 138 -8.55 2.11 8.16
N TYR A 139 -9.47 1.85 9.10
CA TYR A 139 -9.21 0.97 10.24
C TYR A 139 -8.99 -0.48 9.79
N LEU A 140 -9.86 -0.96 8.91
CA LEU A 140 -9.75 -2.28 8.30
C LEU A 140 -8.40 -2.44 7.57
N LEU A 141 -7.94 -1.42 6.83
CA LEU A 141 -6.61 -1.43 6.23
C LEU A 141 -5.49 -1.50 7.27
N ALA A 142 -5.56 -0.71 8.34
CA ALA A 142 -4.58 -0.76 9.42
C ALA A 142 -4.52 -2.14 10.11
N GLN A 143 -5.62 -2.89 10.08
CA GLN A 143 -5.71 -4.28 10.58
C GLN A 143 -5.52 -5.33 9.48
N SER A 144 -4.99 -4.96 8.31
CA SER A 144 -4.72 -5.90 7.20
C SER A 144 -5.97 -6.61 6.62
N ARG A 145 -7.12 -5.92 6.58
CA ARG A 145 -8.42 -6.43 6.08
C ARG A 145 -8.86 -5.76 4.79
N VAL A 146 -8.08 -5.97 3.74
CA VAL A 146 -8.27 -5.26 2.48
C VAL A 146 -9.57 -5.65 1.76
N ASN A 147 -10.01 -6.91 1.87
CA ASN A 147 -11.23 -7.36 1.19
C ASN A 147 -12.50 -6.82 1.87
N GLN A 148 -12.55 -6.87 3.20
CA GLN A 148 -13.63 -6.28 3.99
C GLN A 148 -13.66 -4.76 3.77
N CYS A 149 -12.49 -4.11 3.73
CA CYS A 149 -12.37 -2.69 3.40
C CYS A 149 -12.98 -2.38 2.02
N TRP A 150 -12.64 -3.14 0.98
CA TRP A 150 -13.18 -2.95 -0.37
C TRP A 150 -14.71 -3.06 -0.41
N ASN A 151 -15.25 -4.09 0.23
CA ASN A 151 -16.70 -4.31 0.27
C ASN A 151 -17.44 -3.18 1.01
N LEU A 152 -16.90 -2.76 2.17
CA LEU A 152 -17.44 -1.62 2.91
C LEU A 152 -17.33 -0.33 2.08
N PHE A 153 -16.19 -0.12 1.41
CA PHE A 153 -15.94 1.05 0.59
C PHE A 153 -16.93 1.17 -0.57
N GLY A 154 -17.32 0.06 -1.20
CA GLY A 154 -18.39 0.06 -2.22
C GLY A 154 -19.74 0.55 -1.69
N THR A 155 -20.03 0.38 -0.40
CA THR A 155 -21.21 0.98 0.25
C THR A 155 -20.96 2.44 0.59
N THR A 156 -19.80 2.77 1.17
CA THR A 156 -19.38 4.14 1.51
C THR A 156 -19.45 5.07 0.30
N THR A 157 -18.95 4.65 -0.86
CA THR A 157 -18.96 5.43 -2.10
C THR A 157 -20.39 5.66 -2.60
N ARG A 158 -21.26 4.65 -2.55
CA ARG A 158 -22.68 4.82 -2.91
C ARG A 158 -23.37 5.83 -2.00
N LEU A 159 -23.09 5.82 -0.70
CA LEU A 159 -23.61 6.82 0.24
C LEU A 159 -23.07 8.22 -0.06
N ALA A 160 -21.76 8.35 -0.32
CA ALA A 160 -21.11 9.61 -0.69
C ALA A 160 -21.72 10.23 -1.95
N LEU A 161 -21.95 9.41 -2.98
CA LEU A 161 -22.62 9.83 -4.21
C LEU A 161 -24.08 10.21 -3.94
N ALA A 162 -24.81 9.44 -3.14
CA ALA A 162 -26.21 9.71 -2.80
C ALA A 162 -26.41 11.07 -2.10
N ILE A 163 -25.48 11.50 -1.25
CA ILE A 163 -25.54 12.81 -0.60
C ILE A 163 -24.85 13.94 -1.40
N GLY A 164 -24.40 13.64 -2.62
CA GLY A 164 -23.93 14.64 -3.58
C GLY A 164 -22.55 15.23 -3.32
N ILE A 165 -21.66 14.64 -2.50
CA ILE A 165 -20.36 15.29 -2.19
C ILE A 165 -19.42 15.41 -3.40
N HIS A 166 -19.64 14.59 -4.43
CA HIS A 166 -18.94 14.63 -5.72
C HIS A 166 -19.26 15.86 -6.56
N ARG A 167 -20.37 16.55 -6.24
CA ARG A 167 -20.85 17.72 -6.96
C ARG A 167 -20.40 19.02 -6.30
N LYS A 168 -19.96 19.99 -7.11
CA LYS A 168 -19.77 21.38 -6.70
C LYS A 168 -21.13 21.95 -6.32
N GLN A 169 -21.27 22.29 -5.04
CA GLN A 169 -22.42 23.04 -4.58
C GLN A 169 -22.25 24.49 -5.02
N GLN A 170 -23.32 25.12 -5.53
CA GLN A 170 -23.28 26.55 -5.84
C GLN A 170 -22.86 27.31 -4.58
N ASP A 171 -21.85 28.17 -4.71
CA ASP A 171 -21.41 29.03 -3.62
C ASP A 171 -22.62 29.82 -3.15
N VAL A 172 -23.17 29.43 -1.99
CA VAL A 172 -24.18 30.22 -1.30
C VAL A 172 -23.42 31.39 -0.69
N SER A 173 -23.04 32.32 -1.57
CA SER A 173 -22.25 33.54 -1.37
C SER A 173 -22.87 34.54 -0.39
N HIS A 174 -23.84 34.08 0.41
CA HIS A 174 -24.55 34.80 1.46
C HIS A 174 -24.58 34.06 2.81
N GLN A 175 -23.94 32.90 2.97
CA GLN A 175 -23.89 32.22 4.26
C GLN A 175 -22.74 32.77 5.11
N SER A 176 -23.06 33.73 5.99
CA SER A 176 -22.20 34.12 7.12
C SER A 176 -22.11 33.04 8.20
N ASP A 177 -22.54 31.80 7.93
CA ASP A 177 -22.63 30.71 8.90
C ASP A 177 -21.39 29.82 8.84
N THR A 178 -20.53 29.96 9.85
CA THR A 178 -19.34 29.13 10.06
C THR A 178 -19.63 27.63 10.00
N ALA A 179 -20.80 27.18 10.47
CA ALA A 179 -21.13 25.76 10.45
C ALA A 179 -21.31 25.22 9.03
N ALA A 180 -21.92 25.99 8.13
CA ALA A 180 -22.11 25.61 6.74
C ALA A 180 -20.80 25.58 5.96
N MET A 181 -19.89 26.53 6.24
CA MET A 181 -18.54 26.53 5.66
C MET A 181 -17.72 25.31 6.09
N ILE A 182 -17.77 24.95 7.37
CA ILE A 182 -17.12 23.74 7.88
C ILE A 182 -17.71 22.49 7.22
N ASP A 183 -19.04 22.41 7.07
CA ASP A 183 -19.69 21.28 6.38
C ASP A 183 -19.23 21.16 4.93
N GLN A 184 -19.19 22.27 4.18
CA GLN A 184 -18.73 22.29 2.79
C GLN A 184 -17.27 21.84 2.66
N GLU A 185 -16.39 22.33 3.53
CA GLU A 185 -14.98 21.94 3.54
C GLU A 185 -14.82 20.46 3.94
N CYS A 186 -15.58 19.96 4.92
CA CYS A 186 -15.62 18.54 5.27
C CYS A 186 -16.10 17.67 4.10
N ARG A 187 -17.06 18.11 3.28
CA ARG A 187 -17.48 17.38 2.06
C ARG A 187 -16.35 17.25 1.06
N ARG A 188 -15.65 18.35 0.76
CA ARG A 188 -14.47 18.36 -0.12
C ARG A 188 -13.41 17.39 0.39
N ARG A 189 -13.00 17.53 1.65
CA ARG A 189 -11.98 16.67 2.26
C ARG A 189 -12.38 15.19 2.26
N THR A 190 -13.65 14.89 2.53
CA THR A 190 -14.19 13.52 2.52
C THR A 190 -14.16 12.91 1.13
N LEU A 191 -14.60 13.65 0.11
CA LEU A 191 -14.54 13.17 -1.28
C LEU A 191 -13.11 12.86 -1.69
N TRP A 192 -12.17 13.78 -1.48
CA TRP A 192 -10.79 13.60 -1.95
C TRP A 192 -10.03 12.52 -1.16
N ALA A 193 -10.34 12.31 0.12
CA ALA A 193 -9.83 11.17 0.86
C ALA A 193 -10.39 9.83 0.34
N ALA A 194 -11.70 9.77 0.04
CA ALA A 194 -12.32 8.60 -0.56
C ALA A 194 -11.77 8.31 -1.98
N TYR A 195 -11.57 9.36 -2.79
CA TYR A 195 -11.00 9.26 -4.13
C TYR A 195 -9.57 8.69 -4.12
N SER A 196 -8.73 9.18 -3.20
CA SER A 196 -7.39 8.60 -3.01
C SER A 196 -7.46 7.13 -2.62
N LEU A 197 -8.34 6.77 -1.67
CA LEU A 197 -8.52 5.38 -1.23
C LEU A 197 -9.00 4.46 -2.37
N ASP A 198 -9.96 4.89 -3.18
CA ASP A 198 -10.47 4.13 -4.34
C ASP A 198 -9.35 3.79 -5.33
N ASN A 199 -8.49 4.76 -5.62
CA ASN A 199 -7.36 4.55 -6.53
C ASN A 199 -6.36 3.53 -5.95
N TYR A 200 -6.03 3.62 -4.65
CA TYR A 200 -5.11 2.66 -4.03
C TYR A 200 -5.69 1.26 -3.98
N LEU A 201 -6.97 1.13 -3.62
CA LEU A 201 -7.63 -0.18 -3.61
C LEU A 201 -7.71 -0.77 -5.02
N GLY A 202 -8.02 0.04 -6.03
CA GLY A 202 -8.02 -0.39 -7.43
C GLY A 202 -6.64 -0.86 -7.90
N ALA A 203 -5.58 -0.10 -7.57
CA ALA A 203 -4.21 -0.46 -7.91
C ALA A 203 -3.71 -1.72 -7.18
N GLN A 204 -4.12 -1.91 -5.92
CA GLN A 204 -3.74 -3.04 -5.08
C GLN A 204 -4.42 -4.34 -5.48
N LEU A 205 -5.73 -4.28 -5.73
CA LEU A 205 -6.57 -5.46 -5.94
C LEU A 205 -6.82 -5.77 -7.42
N GLY A 206 -6.34 -4.91 -8.33
CA GLY A 206 -6.66 -5.01 -9.76
C GLY A 206 -8.15 -4.80 -10.06
N ARG A 207 -8.89 -4.12 -9.16
CA ARG A 207 -10.35 -3.95 -9.27
C ARG A 207 -10.72 -2.61 -9.90
N PRO A 208 -11.84 -2.54 -10.66
CA PRO A 208 -12.33 -1.28 -11.20
C PRO A 208 -12.67 -0.28 -10.10
N ARG A 209 -12.32 0.99 -10.34
CA ARG A 209 -12.61 2.10 -9.43
C ARG A 209 -14.09 2.45 -9.44
N ALA A 210 -14.58 2.93 -8.30
CA ALA A 210 -15.97 3.35 -8.11
C ALA A 210 -16.20 4.85 -8.40
N LEU A 211 -15.17 5.69 -8.25
CA LEU A 211 -15.22 7.13 -8.45
C LEU A 211 -14.56 7.49 -9.79
N HIS A 212 -15.39 7.89 -10.76
CA HIS A 212 -14.91 8.27 -12.08
C HIS A 212 -14.76 9.79 -12.22
N ASP A 213 -13.67 10.24 -12.85
CA ASP A 213 -13.37 11.66 -13.05
C ASP A 213 -14.46 12.43 -13.80
N ARG A 214 -15.20 11.76 -14.68
CA ARG A 214 -16.29 12.36 -15.47
C ARG A 214 -17.50 12.78 -14.62
N ASP A 215 -17.64 12.17 -13.45
CA ASP A 215 -18.78 12.40 -12.56
C ASP A 215 -18.43 13.42 -11.46
N ILE A 216 -17.19 13.89 -11.37
CA ILE A 216 -16.71 14.75 -10.29
C ILE A 216 -16.40 16.15 -10.82
N ASP A 217 -17.13 17.15 -10.31
CA ASP A 217 -16.88 18.58 -10.55
C ASP A 217 -16.54 19.36 -9.26
N GLN A 218 -16.43 18.66 -8.11
CA GLN A 218 -16.07 19.23 -6.81
C GLN A 218 -14.65 19.84 -6.78
N ASP A 219 -14.50 20.97 -6.08
CA ASP A 219 -13.21 21.64 -5.89
C ASP A 219 -12.29 20.86 -4.92
N LEU A 220 -10.96 21.08 -5.05
CA LEU A 220 -9.99 20.60 -4.05
C LEU A 220 -10.24 21.26 -2.67
N PRO A 221 -9.82 20.62 -1.56
CA PRO A 221 -9.92 21.23 -0.23
C PRO A 221 -9.13 22.53 -0.14
N LEU A 222 -9.51 23.38 0.79
CA LEU A 222 -8.79 24.63 1.04
C LEU A 222 -7.51 24.36 1.81
N CYS A 223 -6.45 25.10 1.48
CA CYS A 223 -5.18 25.03 2.18
C CYS A 223 -5.20 25.92 3.44
N VAL A 224 -6.11 25.60 4.37
CA VAL A 224 -6.38 26.40 5.58
C VAL A 224 -6.43 25.46 6.78
N ASP A 225 -5.82 25.88 7.89
CA ASP A 225 -5.88 25.14 9.15
C ASP A 225 -7.29 25.25 9.79
N ASP A 226 -7.69 24.23 10.53
CA ASP A 226 -9.06 24.11 11.08
C ASP A 226 -9.48 25.30 11.96
N TYR A 227 -8.57 25.84 12.79
CA TYR A 227 -8.87 27.00 13.64
C TYR A 227 -9.12 28.30 12.87
N LEU A 228 -8.73 28.34 11.58
CA LEU A 228 -8.95 29.47 10.69
C LEU A 228 -10.22 29.31 9.83
N LEU A 229 -10.95 28.19 9.89
CA LEU A 229 -12.22 28.05 9.19
C LEU A 229 -13.34 28.82 9.92
N THR A 230 -13.34 30.15 9.73
CA THR A 230 -14.33 31.08 10.29
C THR A 230 -14.94 31.96 9.19
N SER A 231 -16.08 32.59 9.48
CA SER A 231 -16.81 33.48 8.55
C SER A 231 -15.99 34.59 7.90
N ASN A 232 -14.87 35.00 8.50
CA ASN A 232 -14.05 36.10 8.00
C ASN A 232 -12.89 35.65 7.10
N SER A 233 -12.67 34.34 6.96
CA SER A 233 -11.45 33.80 6.32
C SER A 233 -11.55 33.63 4.81
N PHE A 234 -12.75 33.76 4.24
CA PHE A 234 -13.03 33.47 2.83
C PHE A 234 -13.04 34.71 1.92
N GLY A 235 -12.88 35.92 2.49
CA GLY A 235 -12.94 37.20 1.75
C GLY A 235 -11.61 37.72 1.21
N SER A 236 -10.48 37.03 1.46
CA SER A 236 -9.17 37.43 0.91
C SER A 236 -8.79 36.50 -0.26
N PRO A 237 -8.59 37.02 -1.49
CA PRO A 237 -8.20 36.24 -2.66
C PRO A 237 -6.79 35.63 -2.61
N ASN A 238 -6.19 35.41 -1.43
CA ASN A 238 -4.84 34.88 -1.34
C ASN A 238 -4.57 34.01 -0.10
N PRO A 239 -4.63 32.67 -0.20
CA PRO A 239 -4.05 31.77 0.79
C PRO A 239 -2.51 31.66 0.68
N GLN A 240 -1.83 32.52 -0.10
CA GLN A 240 -0.35 32.55 -0.12
C GLN A 240 0.26 33.52 0.91
N THR A 241 -0.53 34.26 1.68
CA THR A 241 0.02 35.20 2.67
C THR A 241 0.08 34.60 4.07
N GLY A 242 1.16 33.85 4.29
CA GLY A 242 1.66 33.48 5.60
C GLY A 242 2.78 32.47 5.40
N ALA A 243 3.99 32.81 5.82
CA ALA A 243 5.17 31.92 5.81
C ALA A 243 5.04 30.67 6.72
N GLY A 244 3.83 30.21 7.00
CA GLY A 244 3.50 29.03 7.80
C GLY A 244 2.97 27.91 6.92
N GLN A 245 3.49 26.70 7.11
CA GLN A 245 2.97 25.49 6.46
C GLN A 245 1.61 25.13 7.09
N SER A 246 0.54 25.03 6.29
CA SER A 246 -0.74 24.48 6.74
C SER A 246 -0.73 22.95 6.69
N VAL A 247 -1.37 22.30 7.66
CA VAL A 247 -1.52 20.82 7.67
C VAL A 247 -2.40 20.31 6.52
N MET A 248 -3.13 21.18 5.83
CA MET A 248 -3.94 20.82 4.66
C MET A 248 -3.17 20.81 3.33
N LEU A 249 -1.94 21.32 3.29
CA LEU A 249 -1.09 21.29 2.10
C LEU A 249 -0.90 19.85 1.59
N ALA A 250 -0.49 18.93 2.46
CA ALA A 250 -0.20 17.56 2.05
C ALA A 250 -1.44 16.78 1.58
N PRO A 251 -2.62 16.84 2.24
CA PRO A 251 -3.87 16.30 1.69
C PRO A 251 -4.20 16.79 0.27
N ILE A 252 -4.05 18.09 -0.01
CA ILE A 252 -4.33 18.67 -1.33
C ILE A 252 -3.40 18.08 -2.38
N TYR A 253 -2.10 18.03 -2.09
CA TYR A 253 -1.12 17.47 -3.03
C TYR A 253 -1.25 15.96 -3.17
N HIS A 254 -1.70 15.24 -2.13
CA HIS A 254 -2.01 13.83 -2.24
C HIS A 254 -3.21 13.59 -3.17
N ALA A 255 -4.26 14.42 -3.07
CA ALA A 255 -5.40 14.39 -3.97
C ALA A 255 -5.00 14.68 -5.43
N LYS A 256 -4.13 15.67 -5.66
CA LYS A 256 -3.55 15.95 -7.00
C LYS A 256 -2.78 14.74 -7.55
N LEU A 257 -1.94 14.09 -6.74
CA LEU A 257 -1.21 12.89 -7.15
C LEU A 257 -2.18 11.73 -7.43
N SER A 258 -3.22 11.59 -6.62
CA SER A 258 -4.27 10.59 -6.84
C SER A 258 -5.00 10.79 -8.17
N ARG A 259 -5.19 12.03 -8.64
CA ARG A 259 -5.74 12.28 -10.00
C ARG A 259 -4.81 11.79 -11.10
N ILE A 260 -3.49 11.91 -10.93
CA ILE A 260 -2.53 11.31 -11.87
C ILE A 260 -2.62 9.79 -11.81
N MET A 261 -2.73 9.21 -10.60
CA MET A 261 -2.91 7.77 -10.43
C MET A 261 -4.20 7.25 -11.10
N SER A 262 -5.29 8.03 -11.04
CA SER A 262 -6.54 7.75 -11.75
C SER A 262 -6.35 7.61 -13.26
N THR A 263 -5.60 8.53 -13.88
CA THR A 263 -5.35 8.48 -15.34
C THR A 263 -4.46 7.31 -15.71
N ILE A 264 -3.46 6.99 -14.88
CA ILE A 264 -2.61 5.80 -15.05
C ILE A 264 -3.46 4.53 -15.03
N LEU A 265 -4.25 4.33 -13.97
CA LEU A 265 -5.10 3.14 -13.82
C LEU A 265 -6.11 2.99 -14.96
N THR A 266 -6.62 4.10 -15.47
CA THR A 266 -7.62 4.08 -16.55
C THR A 266 -6.99 3.83 -17.93
N LYS A 267 -5.83 4.46 -18.21
CA LYS A 267 -5.21 4.44 -19.55
C LYS A 267 -4.21 3.31 -19.76
N GLN A 268 -3.45 2.92 -18.73
CA GLN A 268 -2.41 1.89 -18.83
C GLN A 268 -2.87 0.51 -18.34
N TYR A 269 -3.78 0.48 -17.36
CA TYR A 269 -4.31 -0.76 -16.78
C TYR A 269 -5.78 -1.02 -17.15
N GLY A 270 -6.27 -0.29 -18.16
CA GLY A 270 -7.59 -0.55 -18.74
C GLY A 270 -7.63 -1.88 -19.51
N VAL A 271 -8.84 -2.32 -19.86
CA VAL A 271 -9.05 -3.56 -20.64
C VAL A 271 -8.38 -3.50 -22.01
N THR A 272 -8.26 -2.30 -22.58
CA THR A 272 -7.60 -2.09 -23.87
C THR A 272 -6.10 -2.32 -23.74
N ARG A 273 -5.59 -3.34 -24.45
CA ARG A 273 -4.15 -3.59 -24.55
C ARG A 273 -3.51 -2.49 -25.40
N LEU A 274 -2.50 -1.84 -24.84
CA LEU A 274 -1.68 -0.85 -25.54
C LEU A 274 -0.60 -1.56 -26.36
N ASN A 275 -0.28 -1.03 -27.53
CA ASN A 275 0.95 -1.43 -28.22
C ASN A 275 2.17 -0.82 -27.52
N TRP A 276 3.37 -1.27 -27.89
CA TRP A 276 4.60 -0.86 -27.20
C TRP A 276 4.89 0.64 -27.32
N ASP A 277 4.73 1.23 -28.52
CA ASP A 277 4.96 2.67 -28.72
C ASP A 277 3.96 3.52 -27.93
N GLU A 278 2.70 3.10 -27.87
CA GLU A 278 1.65 3.74 -27.07
C GLU A 278 1.97 3.65 -25.57
N GLN A 279 2.37 2.46 -25.10
CA GLN A 279 2.74 2.23 -23.71
C GLN A 279 3.92 3.13 -23.29
N VAL A 280 4.99 3.17 -24.09
CA VAL A 280 6.15 4.03 -23.82
C VAL A 280 5.75 5.50 -23.81
N SER A 281 4.96 5.95 -24.79
CA SER A 281 4.52 7.35 -24.88
C SER A 281 3.67 7.75 -23.66
N LEU A 282 2.69 6.92 -23.28
CA LEU A 282 1.86 7.16 -22.11
C LEU A 282 2.67 7.13 -20.81
N THR A 283 3.68 6.26 -20.70
CA THR A 283 4.58 6.24 -19.53
C THR A 283 5.36 7.55 -19.43
N VAL A 284 5.94 8.05 -20.53
CA VAL A 284 6.67 9.34 -20.55
C VAL A 284 5.76 10.50 -20.17
N ASP A 285 4.54 10.55 -20.73
CA ASP A 285 3.57 11.60 -20.43
C ASP A 285 3.19 11.62 -18.94
N HIS A 286 2.93 10.46 -18.35
CA HIS A 286 2.60 10.35 -16.93
C HIS A 286 3.81 10.65 -16.04
N LEU A 287 5.04 10.24 -16.40
CA LEU A 287 6.25 10.61 -15.67
C LEU A 287 6.45 12.13 -15.65
N LYS A 288 6.15 12.81 -16.76
CA LYS A 288 6.15 14.28 -16.81
C LYS A 288 5.14 14.90 -15.86
N LEU A 289 3.89 14.39 -15.84
CA LEU A 289 2.87 14.86 -14.89
C LEU A 289 3.30 14.68 -13.41
N ILE A 290 3.95 13.56 -13.10
CA ILE A 290 4.48 13.29 -11.74
C ILE A 290 5.63 14.26 -11.42
N SER A 291 6.51 14.53 -12.38
CA SER A 291 7.60 15.49 -12.25
C SER A 291 7.07 16.91 -11.98
N ASP A 292 6.11 17.37 -12.80
CA ASP A 292 5.47 18.67 -12.64
C ASP A 292 4.76 18.78 -11.27
N TRP A 293 4.08 17.71 -10.84
CA TRP A 293 3.49 17.63 -9.51
C TRP A 293 4.55 17.80 -8.41
N ARG A 294 5.69 17.11 -8.53
CA ARG A 294 6.78 17.15 -7.54
C ARG A 294 7.40 18.54 -7.47
N CYS A 295 7.68 19.17 -8.61
CA CYS A 295 8.20 20.54 -8.68
C CYS A 295 7.33 21.55 -7.92
N ASN A 296 6.00 21.41 -7.98
CA ASN A 296 5.06 22.29 -7.29
C ASN A 296 5.04 22.14 -5.76
N ILE A 297 5.65 21.08 -5.21
CA ILE A 297 5.73 20.83 -3.77
C ILE A 297 7.18 20.56 -3.29
N THR A 298 8.19 20.83 -4.13
CA THR A 298 9.60 20.55 -3.81
C THR A 298 10.02 21.21 -2.51
N ASP A 299 9.65 22.46 -2.28
CA ASP A 299 10.01 23.17 -1.04
C ASP A 299 9.53 22.39 0.19
N PHE A 300 8.31 21.85 0.19
CA PHE A 300 7.78 21.07 1.30
C PHE A 300 8.40 19.67 1.41
N LEU A 301 8.66 18.98 0.29
CA LEU A 301 9.15 17.59 0.30
C LEU A 301 10.67 17.48 0.54
N ASP A 302 11.45 18.41 0.01
CA ASP A 302 12.91 18.39 -0.01
C ASP A 302 13.52 19.46 0.91
N ALA A 303 12.67 20.24 1.56
CA ALA A 303 12.86 20.88 2.86
C ALA A 303 14.06 20.35 3.68
N GLN A 304 15.16 21.11 3.71
CA GLN A 304 16.30 20.86 4.62
C GLN A 304 15.87 20.90 6.11
N TRP A 305 14.69 21.42 6.42
CA TRP A 305 14.08 21.43 7.77
C TRP A 305 13.81 20.02 8.32
N SER A 306 13.68 19.01 7.44
CA SER A 306 13.60 17.60 7.83
C SER A 306 14.94 17.07 8.38
N THR A 307 16.06 17.56 7.82
CA THR A 307 17.43 17.23 8.26
C THR A 307 17.84 17.98 9.52
N LEU A 308 17.32 19.19 9.72
CA LEU A 308 17.64 20.05 10.87
C LEU A 308 16.78 19.76 12.12
N GLY A 309 15.76 18.89 12.02
CA GLY A 309 14.86 18.57 13.15
C GLY A 309 13.93 19.72 13.56
N ILE A 310 13.82 20.79 12.75
CA ILE A 310 13.05 22.01 13.04
C ILE A 310 11.56 21.82 12.67
N MET A 311 11.26 20.86 11.79
CA MET A 311 9.90 20.60 11.32
C MET A 311 9.06 19.88 12.40
N LYS A 312 7.82 20.35 12.65
CA LYS A 312 6.88 19.67 13.57
C LYS A 312 6.57 18.24 13.07
N HIS A 313 6.34 17.32 14.00
CA HIS A 313 6.07 15.90 13.69
C HIS A 313 4.98 15.63 12.65
N PRO A 314 3.83 16.35 12.61
CA PRO A 314 2.81 16.13 11.58
C PRO A 314 3.34 16.34 10.16
N PHE A 315 4.14 17.40 9.95
CA PHE A 315 4.71 17.70 8.64
C PHE A 315 5.77 16.69 8.24
N GLN A 316 6.62 16.23 9.17
CA GLN A 316 7.59 15.16 8.89
C GLN A 316 6.87 13.91 8.36
N ARG A 317 5.77 13.52 9.02
CA ARG A 317 4.96 12.39 8.62
C ARG A 317 4.31 12.60 7.25
N GLN A 318 3.81 13.80 6.97
CA GLN A 318 3.27 14.18 5.67
C GLN A 318 4.30 14.09 4.54
N CYS A 319 5.51 14.62 4.76
CA CYS A 319 6.62 14.53 3.80
C CYS A 319 6.98 13.06 3.53
N THR A 320 7.08 12.22 4.57
CA THR A 320 7.33 10.78 4.39
C THR A 320 6.25 10.12 3.55
N VAL A 321 4.97 10.32 3.87
CA VAL A 321 3.85 9.69 3.14
C VAL A 321 3.78 10.16 1.69
N LEU A 322 3.95 11.45 1.42
CA LEU A 322 3.93 11.97 0.06
C LEU A 322 5.13 11.49 -0.78
N ASN A 323 6.33 11.41 -0.18
CA ASN A 323 7.49 10.87 -0.89
C ASN A 323 7.30 9.39 -1.24
N LEU A 324 6.77 8.59 -0.30
CA LEU A 324 6.42 7.19 -0.58
C LEU A 324 5.34 7.07 -1.66
N ALA A 325 4.26 7.85 -1.56
CA ALA A 325 3.19 7.86 -2.55
C ALA A 325 3.72 8.25 -3.94
N SER A 326 4.56 9.28 -4.04
CA SER A 326 5.15 9.70 -5.33
C SER A 326 6.02 8.61 -5.95
N CYS A 327 6.85 7.94 -5.14
CA CYS A 327 7.68 6.84 -5.63
C CYS A 327 6.81 5.67 -6.09
N TYR A 328 5.75 5.36 -5.35
CA TYR A 328 4.81 4.31 -5.74
C TYR A 328 4.09 4.65 -7.05
N THR A 329 3.66 5.90 -7.25
CA THR A 329 3.04 6.33 -8.52
C THR A 329 4.02 6.22 -9.69
N ILE A 330 5.30 6.53 -9.50
CA ILE A 330 6.36 6.28 -10.51
C ILE A 330 6.42 4.79 -10.83
N ILE A 331 6.57 3.92 -9.82
CA ILE A 331 6.61 2.47 -10.01
C ILE A 331 5.37 1.97 -10.76
N LEU A 332 4.18 2.40 -10.37
CA LEU A 332 2.93 2.03 -11.04
C LEU A 332 2.93 2.45 -12.52
N THR A 333 3.53 3.58 -12.86
CA THR A 333 3.59 4.11 -14.24
C THR A 333 4.60 3.36 -15.12
N THR A 334 5.71 2.92 -14.52
CA THR A 334 6.86 2.38 -15.26
C THR A 334 6.94 0.86 -15.24
N ARG A 335 6.38 0.20 -14.22
CA ARG A 335 6.44 -1.27 -14.07
C ARG A 335 5.94 -2.06 -15.27
N PRO A 336 4.96 -1.61 -16.09
CA PRO A 336 4.59 -2.35 -17.29
C PRO A 336 5.76 -2.57 -18.23
N LEU A 337 6.72 -1.64 -18.32
CA LEU A 337 7.86 -1.71 -19.23
C LEU A 337 8.98 -2.65 -18.75
N LEU A 338 9.00 -3.05 -17.47
CA LEU A 338 10.04 -3.90 -16.89
C LEU A 338 10.14 -5.27 -17.60
N LEU A 339 9.03 -5.85 -18.04
CA LEU A 339 9.05 -7.18 -18.66
C LEU A 339 9.09 -7.15 -20.20
N TYR A 340 9.11 -5.96 -20.81
CA TYR A 340 9.05 -5.85 -22.28
C TYR A 340 10.39 -6.03 -22.99
N GLY A 341 11.51 -6.12 -22.27
CA GLY A 341 12.86 -6.26 -22.85
C GLY A 341 13.00 -7.41 -23.85
N LYS A 342 12.25 -8.51 -23.69
CA LYS A 342 12.29 -9.68 -24.58
C LYS A 342 11.45 -9.56 -25.86
N ARG A 343 10.48 -8.64 -25.93
CA ARG A 343 9.63 -8.39 -27.12
C ARG A 343 10.16 -7.30 -28.06
N SER A 344 11.32 -6.74 -27.75
CA SER A 344 12.00 -5.64 -28.45
C SER A 344 12.35 -5.89 -29.94
N LEU A 345 12.16 -7.12 -30.44
CA LEU A 345 12.51 -7.47 -31.81
C LEU A 345 11.54 -6.92 -32.88
N GLN A 346 10.48 -6.17 -32.52
CA GLN A 346 9.42 -5.79 -33.46
C GLN A 346 8.99 -4.29 -33.48
N SER A 347 9.68 -3.34 -32.81
CA SER A 347 9.38 -1.89 -32.93
C SER A 347 10.60 -1.03 -33.30
N SER A 348 10.36 0.05 -34.05
CA SER A 348 11.24 0.61 -35.09
C SER A 348 11.83 2.01 -34.81
N SER A 349 12.00 2.44 -33.56
CA SER A 349 12.70 3.71 -33.23
C SER A 349 13.65 3.61 -32.05
N ALA A 350 14.92 4.00 -32.24
CA ALA A 350 15.93 4.08 -31.19
C ALA A 350 15.54 5.04 -30.05
N GLU A 351 14.74 6.08 -30.35
CA GLU A 351 14.25 7.05 -29.38
C GLU A 351 13.34 6.40 -28.33
N LYS A 352 12.38 5.57 -28.77
CA LYS A 352 11.44 4.90 -27.86
C LYS A 352 12.17 3.90 -26.94
N HIS A 353 13.22 3.24 -27.44
CA HIS A 353 14.07 2.38 -26.62
C HIS A 353 14.83 3.18 -25.56
N GLY A 354 15.29 4.38 -25.91
CA GLY A 354 15.87 5.34 -24.96
C GLY A 354 14.87 5.70 -23.85
N HIS A 355 13.67 6.14 -24.20
CA HIS A 355 12.61 6.48 -23.24
C HIS A 355 12.20 5.31 -22.35
N ALA A 356 12.14 4.09 -22.90
CA ALA A 356 11.85 2.89 -22.12
C ALA A 356 12.96 2.63 -21.08
N ARG A 357 14.24 2.76 -21.48
CA ARG A 357 15.38 2.61 -20.56
C ARG A 357 15.38 3.66 -19.44
N GLU A 358 15.10 4.91 -19.77
CA GLU A 358 14.96 5.99 -18.78
C GLU A 358 13.79 5.74 -17.81
N SER A 359 12.66 5.25 -18.32
CA SER A 359 11.49 4.89 -17.51
C SER A 359 11.80 3.72 -16.55
N MET A 360 12.55 2.72 -17.02
CA MET A 360 13.01 1.61 -16.18
C MET A 360 13.97 2.08 -15.09
N ARG A 361 14.89 3.00 -15.40
CA ARG A 361 15.77 3.63 -14.40
C ARG A 361 14.98 4.42 -13.36
N ALA A 362 13.99 5.20 -13.78
CA ALA A 362 13.09 5.91 -12.86
C ALA A 362 12.33 4.94 -11.92
N CYS A 363 11.95 3.76 -12.43
CA CYS A 363 11.34 2.70 -11.62
C CYS A 363 12.28 2.21 -10.51
N LEU A 364 13.53 1.92 -10.88
CA LEU A 364 14.58 1.46 -9.97
C LEU A 364 14.90 2.52 -8.89
N ASP A 365 15.11 3.76 -9.30
CA ASP A 365 15.37 4.88 -8.39
C ASP A 365 14.23 5.07 -7.38
N ALA A 366 12.98 4.97 -7.84
CA ALA A 366 11.80 5.05 -6.98
C ALA A 366 11.72 3.89 -5.98
N ALA A 367 12.02 2.66 -6.41
CA ALA A 367 12.04 1.47 -5.55
C ALA A 367 13.11 1.58 -4.46
N VAL A 368 14.34 1.93 -4.84
CA VAL A 368 15.46 2.15 -3.91
C VAL A 368 15.13 3.26 -2.92
N ARG A 369 14.49 4.34 -3.36
CA ARG A 369 14.08 5.44 -2.49
C ARG A 369 13.05 5.00 -1.45
N ILE A 370 12.06 4.18 -1.82
CA ILE A 370 11.10 3.59 -0.86
C ILE A 370 11.84 2.77 0.19
N ILE A 371 12.71 1.86 -0.25
CA ILE A 371 13.48 0.98 0.64
C ILE A 371 14.33 1.77 1.63
N LYS A 372 15.03 2.82 1.17
CA LYS A 372 15.81 3.71 2.05
C LYS A 372 14.95 4.42 3.09
N ILE A 373 13.79 4.96 2.68
CA ILE A 373 12.86 5.62 3.60
C ILE A 373 12.37 4.63 4.67
N VAL A 374 11.95 3.44 4.26
CA VAL A 374 11.36 2.44 5.16
C VAL A 374 12.40 1.83 6.08
N HIS A 375 13.59 1.52 5.57
CA HIS A 375 14.71 1.10 6.40
C HIS A 375 15.06 2.16 7.47
N ASN A 376 15.01 3.46 7.14
CA ASN A 376 15.22 4.53 8.11
C ASN A 376 14.11 4.60 9.18
N LEU A 377 12.86 4.30 8.82
CA LEU A 377 11.75 4.23 9.77
C LEU A 377 11.95 3.03 10.72
N CYS A 378 12.29 1.87 10.20
CA CYS A 378 12.56 0.67 11.00
C CYS A 378 13.75 0.86 11.94
N SER A 379 14.88 1.38 11.45
CA SER A 379 16.09 1.56 12.26
C SER A 379 15.93 2.58 13.39
N LYS A 380 14.98 3.52 13.24
CA LYS A 380 14.62 4.50 14.28
C LYS A 380 13.44 4.07 15.15
N SER A 381 12.95 2.83 15.02
CA SER A 381 11.75 2.32 15.70
C SER A 381 10.52 3.22 15.49
N LYS A 382 10.40 3.81 14.30
CA LYS A 382 9.29 4.69 13.87
C LYS A 382 8.36 4.00 12.88
N MET A 383 8.49 2.69 12.68
CA MET A 383 7.59 1.89 11.85
C MET A 383 6.48 1.32 12.73
N TYR A 384 5.23 1.56 12.33
CA TYR A 384 4.04 1.10 13.03
C TYR A 384 3.27 0.13 12.15
N GLU A 385 2.69 -0.90 12.76
CA GLU A 385 1.90 -1.92 12.07
C GLU A 385 0.72 -1.31 11.29
N ALA A 386 0.11 -0.24 11.83
CA ALA A 386 -0.99 0.47 11.18
C ALA A 386 -0.58 1.27 9.93
N PHE A 387 0.70 1.29 9.53
CA PHE A 387 1.16 1.94 8.31
C PHE A 387 0.96 1.05 7.06
N TRP A 388 -0.27 0.59 6.86
CA TRP A 388 -0.69 -0.27 5.76
C TRP A 388 -0.08 0.11 4.39
N PHE A 389 -0.25 1.38 3.98
CA PHE A 389 0.26 1.86 2.69
C PHE A 389 1.77 1.71 2.57
N THR A 390 2.51 1.97 3.66
CA THR A 390 3.97 1.83 3.68
C THR A 390 4.40 0.39 3.47
N TYR A 391 3.72 -0.59 4.08
CA TYR A 391 3.99 -2.01 3.82
C TYR A 391 3.76 -2.37 2.35
N TYR A 392 2.64 -1.93 1.78
CA TYR A 392 2.33 -2.21 0.38
C TYR A 392 3.32 -1.56 -0.61
N TYR A 393 3.70 -0.30 -0.36
CA TYR A 393 4.72 0.38 -1.18
C TYR A 393 6.06 -0.35 -1.12
N THR A 394 6.43 -0.85 0.07
CA THR A 394 7.68 -1.59 0.24
C THR A 394 7.63 -2.93 -0.49
N PHE A 395 6.52 -3.66 -0.37
CA PHE A 395 6.31 -4.89 -1.13
C PHE A 395 6.49 -4.66 -2.63
N THR A 396 5.83 -3.63 -3.18
CA THR A 396 5.92 -3.29 -4.60
C THR A 396 7.36 -2.92 -5.00
N ALA A 397 8.08 -2.16 -4.15
CA ALA A 397 9.47 -1.79 -4.41
C ALA A 397 10.43 -2.99 -4.40
N LEU A 398 10.30 -3.89 -3.42
CA LEU A 398 11.10 -5.12 -3.34
C LEU A 398 10.83 -6.03 -4.54
N MET A 399 9.55 -6.19 -4.92
CA MET A 399 9.15 -6.92 -6.12
C MET A 399 9.80 -6.37 -7.39
N VAL A 400 9.77 -5.05 -7.59
CA VAL A 400 10.43 -4.40 -8.72
C VAL A 400 11.92 -4.69 -8.74
N LEU A 401 12.62 -4.56 -7.61
CA LEU A 401 14.05 -4.85 -7.53
C LEU A 401 14.38 -6.28 -7.91
N TYR A 402 13.67 -7.26 -7.33
CA TYR A 402 13.95 -8.66 -7.62
C TYR A 402 13.66 -9.00 -9.08
N VAL A 403 12.53 -8.56 -9.63
CA VAL A 403 12.20 -8.78 -11.06
C VAL A 403 13.22 -8.10 -11.97
N PHE A 404 13.64 -6.88 -11.65
CA PHE A 404 14.65 -6.17 -12.42
C PHE A 404 15.97 -6.95 -12.47
N ILE A 405 16.46 -7.44 -11.33
CA ILE A 405 17.68 -8.26 -11.23
C ILE A 405 17.55 -9.55 -12.04
N ILE A 406 16.41 -10.23 -11.95
CA ILE A 406 16.17 -11.49 -12.67
C ILE A 406 16.25 -11.29 -14.19
N GLU A 407 15.68 -10.19 -14.69
CA GLU A 407 15.53 -9.94 -16.13
C GLU A 407 16.72 -9.20 -16.78
N HIS A 408 17.37 -8.25 -16.09
CA HIS A 408 18.32 -7.30 -16.73
C HIS A 408 19.77 -7.40 -16.23
N ARG A 409 20.12 -8.42 -15.45
CA ARG A 409 21.49 -8.58 -14.90
C ARG A 409 22.62 -8.51 -15.94
N SER A 410 22.34 -8.86 -17.20
CA SER A 410 23.34 -8.93 -18.27
C SER A 410 23.66 -7.57 -18.89
N GLU A 411 22.85 -6.54 -18.65
CA GLU A 411 22.90 -5.28 -19.40
C GLU A 411 23.51 -4.09 -18.63
N ALA A 412 23.82 -4.24 -17.35
CA ALA A 412 24.11 -3.09 -16.50
C ALA A 412 25.41 -3.19 -15.67
N GLU A 413 26.21 -2.12 -15.75
CA GLU A 413 27.35 -1.79 -14.87
C GLU A 413 26.92 -1.32 -13.46
N GLU A 414 25.67 -1.54 -13.05
CA GLU A 414 25.17 -1.13 -11.73
C GLU A 414 25.54 -2.14 -10.63
N ASP A 415 25.80 -1.64 -9.42
CA ASP A 415 26.14 -2.45 -8.25
C ASP A 415 24.90 -3.14 -7.67
N TRP A 416 24.46 -4.20 -8.37
CA TRP A 416 23.30 -5.02 -8.00
C TRP A 416 23.46 -5.68 -6.63
N GLN A 417 24.70 -5.97 -6.22
CA GLN A 417 25.00 -6.55 -4.92
C GLN A 417 24.62 -5.57 -3.81
N THR A 418 24.95 -4.28 -3.96
CA THR A 418 24.52 -3.24 -3.01
C THR A 418 23.00 -3.08 -2.97
N HIS A 419 22.31 -3.10 -4.11
CA HIS A 419 20.84 -2.99 -4.14
C HIS A 419 20.16 -4.20 -3.49
N LEU A 420 20.65 -5.41 -3.74
CA LEU A 420 20.14 -6.63 -3.11
C LEU A 420 20.38 -6.62 -1.60
N ALA A 421 21.57 -6.24 -1.15
CA ALA A 421 21.88 -6.12 0.27
C ALA A 421 20.97 -5.10 0.99
N GLN A 422 20.65 -3.99 0.33
CA GLN A 422 19.69 -3.00 0.85
C GLN A 422 18.25 -3.54 0.92
N ALA A 423 17.83 -4.29 -0.11
CA ALA A 423 16.53 -4.96 -0.14
C ALA A 423 16.40 -5.96 1.01
N ASP A 424 17.42 -6.80 1.21
CA ASP A 424 17.45 -7.84 2.24
C ASP A 424 17.47 -7.24 3.65
N ALA A 425 18.27 -6.19 3.86
CA ALA A 425 18.29 -5.46 5.13
C ALA A 425 16.93 -4.82 5.45
N CYS A 426 16.22 -4.30 4.45
CA CYS A 426 14.88 -3.74 4.62
C CYS A 426 13.84 -4.83 4.90
N SER A 427 13.87 -5.93 4.13
CA SER A 427 12.98 -7.08 4.33
C SER A 427 13.13 -7.69 5.73
N SER A 428 14.37 -7.90 6.18
CA SER A 428 14.67 -8.39 7.53
C SER A 428 14.25 -7.41 8.63
N ALA A 429 14.40 -6.10 8.40
CA ALA A 429 13.94 -5.09 9.35
C ALA A 429 12.41 -5.05 9.44
N LEU A 430 11.70 -5.23 8.32
CA LEU A 430 10.25 -5.27 8.28
C LEU A 430 9.69 -6.52 8.95
N SER A 431 10.26 -7.69 8.71
CA SER A 431 9.79 -8.96 9.30
C SER A 431 9.80 -8.94 10.84
N LYS A 432 10.73 -8.18 11.44
CA LYS A 432 10.79 -7.95 12.90
C LYS A 432 9.68 -7.04 13.44
N THR A 433 9.08 -6.21 12.58
CA THR A 433 8.01 -5.26 12.97
C THR A 433 6.60 -5.78 12.74
N VAL A 434 6.47 -6.87 11.98
CA VAL A 434 5.20 -7.35 11.44
C VAL A 434 4.72 -8.56 12.24
N PRO A 435 3.50 -8.54 12.82
CA PRO A 435 2.92 -9.74 13.41
C PRO A 435 2.69 -10.82 12.37
N SER A 436 2.90 -12.08 12.75
CA SER A 436 2.82 -13.23 11.85
C SER A 436 1.46 -13.43 11.17
N SER A 437 0.39 -12.88 11.75
CA SER A 437 -0.98 -12.96 11.23
C SER A 437 -1.36 -11.84 10.24
N SER A 438 -0.49 -10.86 10.04
CA SER A 438 -0.79 -9.71 9.18
C SER A 438 -0.67 -10.06 7.70
N PHE A 439 -1.32 -9.27 6.85
CA PHE A 439 -1.22 -9.44 5.40
C PHE A 439 0.18 -9.09 4.87
N ALA A 440 0.96 -8.27 5.58
CA ALA A 440 2.36 -8.04 5.27
C ALA A 440 3.23 -9.31 5.41
N ALA A 441 2.85 -10.26 6.29
CA ALA A 441 3.52 -11.55 6.37
C ALA A 441 3.28 -12.41 5.12
N ARG A 442 2.11 -12.29 4.47
CA ARG A 442 1.78 -13.01 3.22
C ARG A 442 2.65 -12.56 2.05
N TYR A 443 2.97 -11.26 1.99
CA TYR A 443 3.94 -10.73 1.03
C TYR A 443 5.34 -11.33 1.20
N GLY A 444 5.71 -11.70 2.44
CA GLY A 444 7.00 -12.29 2.75
C GLY A 444 7.29 -13.56 1.95
N VAL A 445 6.28 -14.43 1.74
CA VAL A 445 6.45 -15.68 0.98
C VAL A 445 6.81 -15.40 -0.48
N VAL A 446 6.04 -14.54 -1.15
CA VAL A 446 6.27 -14.19 -2.56
C VAL A 446 7.62 -13.48 -2.72
N LEU A 447 7.93 -12.55 -1.81
CA LEU A 447 9.20 -11.84 -1.84
C LEU A 447 10.40 -12.75 -1.61
N GLU A 448 10.27 -13.75 -0.75
CA GLU A 448 11.36 -14.69 -0.46
C GLU A 448 11.70 -15.56 -1.67
N GLU A 449 10.69 -16.09 -2.36
CA GLU A 449 10.90 -16.86 -3.60
C GLU A 449 11.61 -16.02 -4.69
N LEU A 450 11.17 -14.77 -4.86
CA LEU A 450 11.80 -13.84 -5.80
C LEU A 450 13.22 -13.47 -5.39
N ARG A 451 13.48 -13.32 -4.09
CA ARG A 451 14.81 -13.06 -3.53
C ARG A 451 15.76 -14.22 -3.80
N ILE A 452 15.31 -15.46 -3.59
CA ILE A 452 16.08 -16.68 -3.86
C ILE A 452 16.44 -16.76 -5.34
N GLU A 453 15.47 -16.55 -6.24
CA GLU A 453 15.72 -16.57 -7.68
C GLU A 453 16.66 -15.43 -8.11
N ALA A 454 16.48 -14.22 -7.60
CA ALA A 454 17.38 -13.09 -7.87
C ALA A 454 18.82 -13.40 -7.40
N SER A 455 18.98 -13.99 -6.22
CA SER A 455 20.28 -14.39 -5.66
C SER A 455 20.94 -15.47 -6.51
N ARG A 456 20.19 -16.50 -6.92
CA ARG A 456 20.65 -17.57 -7.81
C ARG A 456 21.12 -17.01 -9.15
N ARG A 457 20.42 -16.02 -9.68
CA ARG A 457 20.79 -15.32 -10.91
C ARG A 457 22.09 -14.53 -10.75
N LEU A 458 22.34 -13.86 -9.62
CA LEU A 458 23.62 -13.18 -9.44
C LEU A 458 24.79 -14.18 -9.34
N ALA A 459 24.62 -15.27 -8.61
CA ALA A 459 25.66 -16.30 -8.46
C ALA A 459 26.10 -16.94 -9.80
N LEU A 460 25.15 -17.21 -10.71
CA LEU A 460 25.44 -17.73 -12.06
C LEU A 460 26.18 -16.72 -12.96
N GLY A 461 25.97 -15.42 -12.73
CA GLY A 461 26.65 -14.36 -13.47
C GLY A 461 28.13 -14.25 -13.11
N ASP A 462 28.45 -14.31 -11.82
CA ASP A 462 29.82 -14.27 -11.30
C ASP A 462 30.66 -15.45 -11.79
N GLN A 463 30.08 -16.65 -11.86
CA GLN A 463 30.76 -17.84 -12.40
C GLN A 463 31.06 -17.72 -13.90
N SER A 464 30.14 -17.14 -14.69
CA SER A 464 30.36 -16.94 -16.13
C SER A 464 31.44 -15.89 -16.41
N GLN A 465 31.52 -14.83 -15.60
CA GLN A 465 32.59 -13.83 -15.69
C GLN A 465 33.95 -14.39 -15.23
N ALA A 466 33.98 -15.27 -14.24
CA ALA A 466 35.21 -15.94 -13.79
C ALA A 466 35.78 -16.89 -14.86
N HIS A 467 34.93 -17.64 -15.57
CA HIS A 467 35.36 -18.50 -16.68
C HIS A 467 35.84 -17.73 -17.91
N THR A 468 35.32 -16.52 -18.16
CA THR A 468 35.73 -15.70 -19.31
C THR A 468 37.06 -14.95 -19.09
N ARG A 469 37.49 -14.78 -17.83
CA ARG A 469 38.80 -14.17 -17.48
C ARG A 469 39.98 -15.14 -17.56
N LEU A 470 39.74 -16.44 -17.69
CA LEU A 470 40.76 -17.45 -18.01
C LEU A 470 40.80 -17.62 -19.54
N GLY A 471 41.58 -16.76 -20.22
CA GLY A 471 41.86 -16.90 -21.65
C GLY A 471 42.60 -18.21 -21.98
N PRO A 472 42.66 -18.61 -23.26
CA PRO A 472 43.14 -19.93 -23.67
C PRO A 472 44.62 -20.10 -23.29
N VAL A 473 44.90 -21.10 -22.46
CA VAL A 473 46.28 -21.54 -22.21
C VAL A 473 46.78 -22.20 -23.48
N ASP A 474 47.82 -21.62 -24.07
CA ASP A 474 48.50 -22.12 -25.26
C ASP A 474 48.88 -23.60 -25.09
N ALA A 475 48.35 -24.43 -25.99
CA ALA A 475 48.76 -25.81 -26.14
C ALA A 475 50.07 -25.88 -26.94
N SER A 476 51.22 -25.92 -26.26
CA SER A 476 52.44 -26.47 -26.86
C SER A 476 53.47 -26.94 -25.83
N ASN A 477 53.89 -28.21 -25.97
CA ASN A 477 55.09 -28.86 -25.43
C ASN A 477 55.14 -29.07 -23.90
N HIS A 478 55.42 -30.24 -23.32
CA HIS A 478 56.22 -31.39 -23.73
C HIS A 478 55.75 -32.68 -23.01
N ALA A 479 55.96 -33.81 -23.67
CA ALA A 479 55.75 -35.17 -23.17
C ALA A 479 56.90 -35.68 -22.28
N ARG A 480 56.62 -36.82 -21.61
CA ARG A 480 57.43 -37.69 -20.69
C ARG A 480 57.28 -37.28 -19.21
N ASP A 481 56.98 -38.15 -18.26
CA ASP A 481 57.27 -39.58 -18.16
C ASP A 481 56.23 -40.30 -17.27
N THR A 482 55.93 -41.56 -17.60
CA THR A 482 55.06 -42.47 -16.84
C THR A 482 55.79 -43.15 -15.68
N ARG A 483 55.16 -43.28 -14.49
CA ARG A 483 55.07 -44.53 -13.68
C ARG A 483 54.39 -44.34 -12.31
N ARG A 484 53.34 -45.15 -12.08
CA ARG A 484 52.90 -45.87 -10.84
C ARG A 484 52.70 -45.05 -9.54
N ALA A 485 51.68 -45.25 -8.70
CA ALA A 485 50.58 -46.21 -8.61
C ALA A 485 49.57 -45.71 -7.54
N ASP A 486 48.32 -46.16 -7.69
CA ASP A 486 47.27 -46.43 -6.70
C ASP A 486 46.86 -45.36 -5.66
N GLY A 487 45.60 -44.93 -5.75
CA GLY A 487 44.91 -44.24 -4.66
C GLY A 487 43.52 -43.70 -5.03
N ALA A 488 42.51 -44.55 -4.80
CA ALA A 488 41.11 -44.21 -4.47
C ALA A 488 40.31 -43.25 -5.38
N VAL A 489 39.36 -43.84 -6.10
CA VAL A 489 38.09 -43.23 -6.51
C VAL A 489 37.31 -42.83 -5.23
N ASN A 490 36.90 -41.57 -5.11
CA ASN A 490 35.77 -41.19 -4.26
C ASN A 490 35.09 -39.91 -4.78
N HIS A 491 33.77 -39.95 -4.68
CA HIS A 491 32.77 -39.01 -5.17
C HIS A 491 32.97 -37.56 -4.69
N GLU A 492 32.92 -36.61 -5.64
CA GLU A 492 32.66 -35.19 -5.37
C GLU A 492 31.15 -34.95 -5.18
N GLU A 493 30.65 -35.30 -4.00
CA GLU A 493 29.38 -34.84 -3.45
C GLU A 493 29.66 -34.27 -2.06
N GLN A 494 30.37 -33.14 -1.97
CA GLN A 494 30.57 -32.45 -0.68
C GLN A 494 31.02 -31.00 -0.87
N GLN A 495 30.17 -30.18 -1.51
CA GLN A 495 30.35 -28.72 -1.44
C GLN A 495 29.05 -27.90 -1.49
N TYR A 496 27.91 -28.51 -1.13
CA TYR A 496 26.60 -27.84 -1.04
C TYR A 496 25.90 -27.94 0.34
N SER A 497 26.58 -28.34 1.42
CA SER A 497 25.96 -28.39 2.77
C SER A 497 26.04 -27.06 3.55
N GLY A 498 26.75 -26.05 3.05
CA GLY A 498 26.93 -24.76 3.75
C GLY A 498 25.75 -23.78 3.65
N LEU A 499 24.83 -23.98 2.70
CA LEU A 499 23.67 -23.10 2.48
C LEU A 499 22.36 -23.64 3.10
N GLN A 500 22.34 -24.89 3.56
CA GLN A 500 21.17 -25.47 4.24
C GLN A 500 21.03 -25.03 5.70
N HIS A 501 22.10 -24.55 6.34
CA HIS A 501 22.06 -24.14 7.75
C HIS A 501 21.46 -22.75 8.02
N SER A 502 21.04 -22.00 6.99
CA SER A 502 20.36 -20.70 7.16
C SER A 502 18.84 -20.77 6.94
N PHE A 503 18.29 -21.96 6.67
CA PHE A 503 16.83 -22.17 6.53
C PHE A 503 16.07 -22.05 7.87
N SER A 504 16.73 -22.21 9.02
CA SER A 504 16.09 -22.28 10.33
C SER A 504 16.11 -20.98 11.14
N GLU A 505 16.75 -19.92 10.67
CA GLU A 505 16.96 -18.68 11.44
C GLU A 505 15.92 -17.56 11.18
N PHE A 506 14.92 -17.80 10.33
CA PHE A 506 13.82 -16.85 10.10
C PHE A 506 12.47 -17.34 10.67
N PRO A 507 11.66 -16.49 11.33
CA PRO A 507 10.45 -16.91 12.06
C PRO A 507 9.27 -17.39 11.20
N PHE A 508 9.46 -17.49 9.88
CA PHE A 508 8.41 -17.80 8.90
C PHE A 508 8.64 -19.13 8.16
N ALA A 509 9.66 -19.90 8.55
CA ALA A 509 9.76 -21.30 8.15
C ALA A 509 8.57 -22.06 8.75
N LEU A 510 7.57 -22.34 7.92
CA LEU A 510 6.54 -23.33 8.25
C LEU A 510 7.28 -24.66 8.48
N GLN A 511 7.19 -25.19 9.70
CA GLN A 511 7.66 -26.54 10.01
C GLN A 511 7.01 -27.53 9.05
N ASP A 512 7.85 -28.34 8.39
CA ASP A 512 7.55 -29.52 7.58
C ASP A 512 6.07 -29.91 7.54
N GLN A 513 5.34 -29.35 6.58
CA GLN A 513 4.15 -29.97 6.02
C GLN A 513 4.30 -29.88 4.51
N ASP A 514 4.27 -31.04 3.85
CA ASP A 514 4.47 -31.25 2.42
C ASP A 514 3.67 -30.24 1.57
N PHE A 515 4.33 -29.14 1.19
CA PHE A 515 3.91 -28.28 0.09
C PHE A 515 4.78 -28.67 -1.10
N ASP A 516 4.15 -29.15 -2.18
CA ASP A 516 4.83 -29.25 -3.47
C ASP A 516 5.31 -27.85 -3.86
N VAL A 517 6.62 -27.63 -3.73
CA VAL A 517 7.28 -26.35 -3.98
C VAL A 517 7.30 -26.08 -5.48
N VAL A 518 6.44 -25.15 -5.92
CA VAL A 518 6.47 -24.60 -7.28
C VAL A 518 7.77 -23.81 -7.45
N SER A 519 8.72 -24.32 -8.24
CA SER A 519 10.00 -23.64 -8.52
C SER A 519 9.78 -22.24 -9.14
N PRO A 520 10.53 -21.20 -8.77
CA PRO A 520 10.40 -19.84 -9.33
C PRO A 520 10.52 -19.76 -10.86
N SER A 521 11.26 -20.72 -11.44
CA SER A 521 11.34 -20.87 -12.90
C SER A 521 9.98 -21.12 -13.55
N SER A 522 9.04 -21.75 -12.84
CA SER A 522 7.66 -21.97 -13.27
C SER A 522 6.72 -20.79 -12.96
N PHE A 523 7.01 -19.97 -11.93
CA PHE A 523 6.21 -18.78 -11.58
C PHE A 523 6.33 -17.65 -12.61
N LEU A 524 7.52 -17.47 -13.18
CA LEU A 524 7.74 -16.53 -14.31
C LEU A 524 7.68 -17.22 -15.69
N ALA A 525 7.63 -18.56 -15.75
CA ALA A 525 7.46 -19.26 -17.03
C ALA A 525 6.06 -18.99 -17.58
N GLY A 526 5.99 -18.20 -18.65
CA GLY A 526 4.73 -17.81 -19.30
C GLY A 526 4.27 -16.39 -18.97
N VAL A 527 4.91 -15.71 -18.02
CA VAL A 527 4.68 -14.28 -17.75
C VAL A 527 5.25 -13.47 -18.92
N SER A 528 4.37 -12.84 -19.69
CA SER A 528 4.70 -12.10 -20.90
C SER A 528 4.55 -10.57 -20.74
N GLY A 529 3.97 -10.14 -19.62
CA GLY A 529 3.85 -8.74 -19.22
C GLY A 529 3.51 -8.60 -17.73
N TRP A 530 3.63 -7.40 -17.19
CA TRP A 530 3.35 -7.14 -15.78
C TRP A 530 1.90 -7.42 -15.37
N GLN A 531 0.96 -7.34 -16.32
CA GLN A 531 -0.44 -7.73 -16.09
C GLN A 531 -0.58 -9.22 -15.74
N ASP A 532 0.30 -10.08 -16.25
CA ASP A 532 0.31 -11.51 -15.93
C ASP A 532 0.80 -11.71 -14.48
N ILE A 533 1.80 -10.93 -14.02
CA ILE A 533 2.20 -10.88 -12.61
C ILE A 533 1.07 -10.34 -11.72
N ASP A 534 0.43 -9.23 -12.12
CA ASP A 534 -0.70 -8.67 -11.37
C ASP A 534 -1.88 -9.65 -11.30
N THR A 535 -2.06 -10.54 -12.30
CA THR A 535 -3.09 -11.61 -12.30
C THR A 535 -2.70 -12.79 -11.42
N LEU A 536 -1.42 -13.18 -11.42
CA LEU A 536 -0.86 -14.16 -10.48
C LEU A 536 -0.95 -13.67 -9.03
N LEU A 537 -0.87 -12.36 -8.83
CA LEU A 537 -1.12 -11.73 -7.54
C LEU A 537 -2.63 -11.53 -7.30
N ASN A 538 -3.45 -11.19 -8.29
CA ASN A 538 -4.90 -10.95 -8.12
C ASN A 538 -5.71 -11.75 -9.16
N PRO A 539 -6.27 -12.93 -8.82
CA PRO A 539 -6.79 -13.90 -9.79
C PRO A 539 -8.19 -13.52 -10.28
N VAL A 540 -8.68 -12.31 -9.95
CA VAL A 540 -10.00 -11.82 -10.37
C VAL A 540 -10.09 -11.67 -11.91
N LEU A 541 -8.95 -11.73 -12.62
CA LEU A 541 -8.88 -11.57 -14.07
C LEU A 541 -8.94 -12.89 -14.88
N ASP A 542 -8.89 -14.07 -14.24
CA ASP A 542 -8.91 -15.36 -14.97
C ASP A 542 -10.24 -16.11 -14.78
N LEU A 543 -11.28 -15.64 -15.49
CA LEU A 543 -12.54 -16.37 -15.68
C LEU A 543 -12.63 -17.01 -17.08
N GLY A 544 -11.50 -17.26 -17.72
CA GLY A 544 -11.44 -18.02 -18.95
C GLY A 544 -11.18 -19.50 -18.67
N THR A 545 -12.17 -20.36 -18.94
CA THR A 545 -12.04 -21.83 -19.12
C THR A 545 -12.09 -22.75 -17.88
N ALA A 546 -12.97 -22.51 -16.91
CA ALA A 546 -13.42 -23.59 -16.02
C ALA A 546 -14.64 -24.32 -16.63
N ASP A 547 -14.44 -25.57 -17.05
CA ASP A 547 -15.47 -26.48 -17.55
C ASP A 547 -16.42 -26.91 -16.40
N TRP A 548 -17.69 -26.50 -16.45
CA TRP A 548 -18.67 -26.70 -15.37
C TRP A 548 -19.40 -28.04 -15.46
N SER A 549 -18.69 -29.15 -15.67
CA SER A 549 -19.30 -30.49 -15.57
C SER A 549 -19.03 -31.14 -14.21
N MET A 550 -19.72 -30.70 -13.15
CA MET A 550 -19.75 -31.41 -11.87
C MET A 550 -20.96 -32.37 -11.82
N THR A 551 -20.67 -33.67 -11.77
CA THR A 551 -21.61 -34.73 -11.38
C THR A 551 -21.92 -34.64 -9.88
N TRP A 552 -23.20 -34.59 -9.52
CA TRP A 552 -23.68 -34.55 -8.14
C TRP A 552 -23.47 -35.89 -7.41
N PRO A 553 -22.99 -35.92 -6.15
CA PRO A 553 -22.95 -37.14 -5.35
C PRO A 553 -24.37 -37.51 -4.87
N GLN A 554 -24.80 -38.75 -5.13
CA GLN A 554 -26.03 -39.30 -4.56
C GLN A 554 -25.84 -39.63 -3.07
N HIS A 555 -26.72 -39.10 -2.22
CA HIS A 555 -26.77 -39.43 -0.80
C HIS A 555 -27.25 -40.88 -0.56
N PRO A 556 -26.65 -41.64 0.38
CA PRO A 556 -27.22 -42.89 0.84
C PRO A 556 -28.40 -42.60 1.78
N GLY A 557 -29.57 -43.19 1.48
CA GLY A 557 -30.78 -43.06 2.29
C GLY A 557 -30.67 -43.75 3.66
N PRO A 558 -31.54 -43.39 4.63
CA PRO A 558 -31.48 -43.92 5.98
C PRO A 558 -31.95 -45.38 6.07
N PRO A 559 -31.44 -46.17 7.04
CA PRO A 559 -31.84 -47.56 7.23
C PRO A 559 -33.26 -47.63 7.85
N MET A 560 -34.11 -48.45 7.24
CA MET A 560 -35.41 -48.84 7.80
C MET A 560 -35.23 -49.94 8.84
N THR A 561 -35.70 -49.71 10.06
CA THR A 561 -36.52 -50.64 10.87
C THR A 561 -37.31 -49.85 11.89
#